data_AF-A0A366EKE1-F1
#
_entry.id   AF-A0A366EKE1-F1
#
_cell.length_a   1.000
_cell.length_b   1.000
_cell.length_c   1.000
_cell.angle_alpha   90.00
_cell.angle_beta   90.00
_cell.angle_gamma   90.00
#
_symmetry.space_group_name_H-M   'P 1'
#
loop_
_entity.id
_entity.type
_entity.pdbx_description
1 polymer ?
#
loop_
_entity_poly.entity_id
_entity_poly.type
_entity_poly.pdbx_seq_one_letter_code
_entity_poly.pdbx_strand_id
1 'polypeptide(L)' 'MSVGRFSATAAGFNRAVYERLKPGCAYVIFDHAAAAGTGASDTRSLHRIDPASVRKEVEAAGFVP' A
#
# COMPACT_ATOMS: atom_id res chain seq x y z
N MET A 1 1.53 -15.87 -18.51
CA MET A 1 1.05 -14.72 -17.71
C MET A 1 2.10 -13.63 -17.80
N SER A 2 1.79 -12.50 -18.43
CA SER A 2 2.69 -11.33 -18.43
C SER A 2 2.42 -10.53 -17.15
N VAL A 3 3.44 -10.30 -16.33
CA VAL A 3 3.35 -9.36 -15.21
C VAL A 3 3.38 -7.96 -15.84
N GLY A 4 2.21 -7.36 -16.02
CA GLY A 4 2.10 -5.98 -16.51
C GLY A 4 2.90 -5.04 -15.60
N ARG A 5 3.66 -4.13 -16.20
CA ARG A 5 4.49 -3.17 -15.47
C ARG A 5 3.58 -2.20 -14.69
N PHE A 6 3.75 -2.14 -13.37
CA PHE A 6 3.04 -1.20 -12.51
C PHE A 6 3.74 0.17 -12.52
N SER A 7 2.99 1.24 -12.21
CA SER A 7 3.60 2.52 -11.87
C SER A 7 4.51 2.34 -10.64
N ALA A 8 5.69 2.98 -10.64
CA ALA A 8 6.70 2.85 -9.59
C ALA A 8 6.34 3.58 -8.27
N THR A 9 5.06 3.83 -8.03
CA THR A 9 4.54 4.49 -6.83
C THR A 9 3.64 3.53 -6.04
N ALA A 10 3.56 3.71 -4.72
CA ALA A 10 2.68 2.92 -3.87
C ALA A 10 1.22 2.98 -4.33
N ALA A 11 0.73 4.18 -4.67
CA ALA A 11 -0.61 4.38 -5.23
C ALA A 11 -0.83 3.59 -6.54
N GLY A 12 0.16 3.60 -7.43
CA GLY A 12 0.10 2.86 -8.68
C GLY A 12 0.06 1.34 -8.49
N PHE A 13 0.85 0.84 -7.55
CA PHE A 13 0.84 -0.57 -7.17
C PHE A 13 -0.49 -0.97 -6.53
N ASN A 14 -0.97 -0.21 -5.54
CA ASN A 14 -2.25 -0.46 -4.85
C ASN A 14 -3.42 -0.51 -5.84
N ARG A 15 -3.49 0.43 -6.79
CA ARG A 15 -4.51 0.43 -7.84
C ARG A 15 -4.45 -0.83 -8.70
N ALA A 16 -3.24 -1.24 -9.08
CA ALA A 16 -3.07 -2.40 -9.94
C ALA A 16 -3.41 -3.71 -9.24
N VAL A 17 -3.15 -3.82 -7.93
CA VAL A 17 -3.60 -4.95 -7.10
C VAL A 17 -5.14 -4.96 -7.04
N TYR A 18 -5.77 -3.82 -6.73
CA TYR A 18 -7.23 -3.70 -6.67
C TYR A 18 -7.92 -4.19 -7.95
N GLU A 19 -7.42 -3.79 -9.12
CA GLU A 19 -7.98 -4.19 -10.42
C GLU A 19 -7.83 -5.68 -10.75
N ARG A 20 -6.91 -6.39 -10.08
CA ARG A 20 -6.56 -7.79 -10.40
C ARG A 20 -7.04 -8.78 -9.35
N LEU A 21 -7.34 -8.29 -8.15
CA LEU A 21 -7.77 -9.14 -7.05
C LEU A 21 -9.13 -9.74 -7.36
N LYS A 22 -9.27 -11.06 -7.20
CA LYS A 22 -10.56 -11.73 -7.39
C LYS A 22 -11.52 -11.32 -6.28
N PRO A 23 -12.85 -11.29 -6.55
CA PRO A 23 -13.84 -11.08 -5.50
C PRO A 23 -13.65 -12.08 -4.35
N GLY A 24 -13.65 -11.57 -3.11
CA GLY A 24 -13.49 -12.37 -1.89
C GLY A 24 -12.04 -12.61 -1.43
N CYS A 25 -11.03 -12.19 -2.19
CA CYS A 25 -9.65 -12.21 -1.73
C CYS A 25 -9.31 -10.97 -0.90
N ALA A 26 -8.37 -11.11 0.05
CA ALA A 26 -7.86 -10.02 0.87
C ALA A 26 -6.53 -9.48 0.31
N TYR A 27 -6.30 -8.18 0.47
CA TYR A 27 -5.00 -7.55 0.28
C TYR A 27 -4.42 -7.20 1.64
N VAL A 28 -3.34 -7.88 2.03
CA VAL A 28 -2.71 -7.76 3.35
C VAL A 28 -1.40 -7.01 3.23
N ILE A 29 -1.24 -5.96 4.03
CA ILE A 29 0.01 -5.20 4.14
C ILE A 29 0.64 -5.51 5.50
N PHE A 30 1.94 -5.80 5.48
CA PHE A 30 2.74 -6.10 6.65
C PHE A 30 4.04 -5.29 6.60
N ASP A 31 4.23 -4.41 7.57
CA ASP A 31 5.40 -3.54 7.67
C ASP A 31 5.66 -3.14 9.14
N HIS A 32 6.84 -2.59 9.44
CA HIS A 32 7.15 -2.04 10.75
C HIS A 32 6.52 -0.66 10.92
N ALA A 33 5.84 -0.45 12.05
CA ALA A 33 5.22 0.83 12.35
C ALA A 33 6.28 1.90 12.67
N ALA A 34 6.14 3.06 12.01
CA ALA A 34 6.78 4.30 12.40
C ALA A 34 5.96 5.03 13.49
N ALA A 35 6.51 6.11 14.05
CA ALA A 35 5.74 6.98 14.92
C ALA A 35 4.59 7.65 14.14
N ALA A 36 3.47 7.95 14.81
CA ALA A 36 2.32 8.59 14.17
C ALA A 36 2.69 9.98 13.60
N GLY A 37 2.17 10.29 12.41
CA GLY A 37 2.40 11.57 11.74
C GLY A 37 3.70 11.65 10.93
N THR A 38 4.56 10.63 10.95
CA THR A 38 5.81 10.66 10.16
C THR A 38 5.59 10.39 8.67
N GLY A 39 4.42 9.84 8.32
CA GLY A 39 4.09 9.45 6.96
C GLY A 39 5.09 8.42 6.42
N ALA A 40 5.76 8.77 5.32
CA ALA A 40 6.77 7.92 4.68
C ALA A 40 8.22 8.34 5.01
N SER A 41 8.42 9.31 5.90
CA SER A 41 9.75 9.90 6.15
C SER A 41 10.79 8.88 6.67
N ASP A 42 10.35 7.86 7.42
CA ASP A 42 11.21 6.84 8.01
C ASP A 42 11.42 5.60 7.12
N THR A 43 10.81 5.56 5.94
CA THR A 43 10.83 4.36 5.06
C THR A 43 12.23 4.01 4.58
N ARG A 44 13.07 5.01 4.29
CA ARG A 44 14.41 4.81 3.74
C ARG A 44 15.47 4.55 4.79
N SER A 45 15.36 5.19 5.95
CA SER A 45 16.36 5.12 7.03
C SER A 45 16.13 3.95 7.97
N LEU A 46 14.86 3.70 8.33
CA LEU A 46 14.49 2.73 9.36
C LEU A 46 13.66 1.56 8.82
N HIS A 47 13.22 1.62 7.56
CA HIS A 47 12.27 0.68 7.00
C HIS A 47 10.99 0.60 7.84
N ARG A 48 10.39 1.78 8.11
CA ARG A 48 9.16 1.94 8.88
C ARG A 48 8.21 2.91 8.19
N ILE A 49 6.90 2.69 8.33
CA ILE A 49 5.88 3.56 7.78
C ILE A 49 4.76 3.84 8.78
N ASP A 50 4.18 5.05 8.73
CA ASP A 50 2.99 5.38 9.52
C ASP A 50 1.79 4.55 9.01
N PRO A 51 1.18 3.69 9.87
CA PRO A 51 0.03 2.88 9.47
C PRO A 51 -1.15 3.69 8.94
N ALA A 52 -1.33 4.94 9.39
CA ALA A 52 -2.41 5.81 8.92
C ALA A 52 -2.19 6.25 7.47
N SER A 53 -0.93 6.43 7.04
CA SER A 53 -0.62 6.73 5.64
C SER A 53 -0.87 5.52 4.74
N VAL A 54 -0.46 4.33 5.15
CA VAL A 54 -0.73 3.08 4.42
C VAL A 54 -2.23 2.90 4.22
N ARG A 55 -3.02 3.08 5.29
CA ARG A 55 -4.49 2.99 5.24
C ARG A 55 -5.08 3.96 4.21
N LYS A 56 -4.69 5.23 4.25
CA LYS A 56 -5.16 6.25 3.30
C LYS A 56 -4.85 5.86 1.85
N GLU A 57 -3.65 5.32 1.59
CA GLU A 57 -3.23 4.93 0.25
C GLU A 57 -4.00 3.72 -0.31
N VAL A 58 -4.31 2.71 0.51
CA VAL A 58 -5.11 1.56 0.06
C VAL A 58 -6.59 1.90 -0.07
N GLU A 59 -7.13 2.71 0.83
CA GLU A 59 -8.51 3.16 0.76
C GLU A 59 -8.73 4.04 -0.47
N ALA A 60 -7.76 4.89 -0.83
CA ALA A 60 -7.79 5.66 -2.08
C ALA A 60 -7.77 4.79 -3.36
N ALA A 61 -7.25 3.56 -3.29
CA ALA A 61 -7.30 2.61 -4.40
C ALA A 61 -8.67 1.92 -4.55
N GLY A 62 -9.50 1.93 -3.50
CA GLY A 62 -10.84 1.35 -3.47
C GLY A 62 -11.05 0.24 -2.43
N PHE A 63 -10.03 -0.10 -1.64
CA PHE A 63 -10.17 -1.09 -0.57
C PHE A 63 -10.94 -0.52 0.62
N VAL A 64 -11.67 -1.39 1.32
CA VAL A 64 -12.38 -1.07 2.58
C VAL A 64 -11.88 -1.99 3.70
N PRO A 65 -11.95 -1.56 4.97
CA PRO A 65 -11.56 -2.38 6.12
C PRO A 65 -12.37 -3.67 6.26
#